data_AF-A0A3P1UQU2-F1
#
_entry.id   AF-A0A3P1UQU2-F1
#
_cell.length_a   1.000
_cell.length_b   1.000
_cell.length_c   1.000
_cell.angle_alpha   90.00
_cell.angle_beta   90.00
_cell.angle_gamma   90.00
#
_symmetry.space_group_name_H-M   'P 1'
#
loop_
_entity.id
_entity.type
_entity.pdbx_description
1 polymer ?
#
loop_
_entity_poly.entity_id
_entity_poly.type
_entity_poly.pdbx_seq_one_letter_code
_entity_poly.pdbx_strand_id
1 'polypeptide(L)'
;MGAWSGAVVLLIALLVCGWALYARAVRVDRLHRQVLGARATLEAQLLHRAQAAADLADGGALDPASALLLRRAARDALEAEGPIVSDGLDPDPRLDAPRPGTRERSVVESDLSRVLRTVLDEPTRAALAGPGAASALARLDRASYRLVLARRFHNTHVSQARALRAKATVRLLHLAGHAPMPATFDADDETRPLPESPESPRLPEEGPQGGPQR
;
A
#
# COMPACT_ATOMS: atom_id res chain seq x y z
N MET A 1 19.04 -59.28 3.28
CA MET A 1 19.63 -57.91 3.32
C MET A 1 18.68 -56.81 2.84
N GLY A 2 17.65 -57.08 2.02
CA GLY A 2 16.77 -56.03 1.47
C GLY A 2 15.80 -55.33 2.44
N ALA A 3 15.35 -55.99 3.52
CA ALA A 3 14.37 -55.39 4.45
C ALA A 3 14.94 -54.22 5.27
N TRP A 4 16.19 -54.33 5.73
CA TRP A 4 16.88 -53.26 6.44
C TRP A 4 17.17 -52.05 5.54
N SER A 5 17.59 -52.30 4.30
CA SER A 5 17.78 -51.24 3.31
C SER A 5 16.48 -50.49 3.01
N GLY A 6 15.35 -51.21 2.90
CA GLY A 6 14.02 -50.61 2.71
C GLY A 6 13.58 -49.76 3.90
N ALA A 7 13.77 -50.24 5.14
CA ALA A 7 13.45 -49.50 6.35
C ALA A 7 14.29 -48.22 6.49
N VAL A 8 15.58 -48.28 6.16
CA VAL A 8 16.47 -47.12 6.17
C VAL A 8 16.05 -46.09 5.12
N VAL A 9 15.73 -46.52 3.90
CA VAL A 9 15.23 -45.61 2.85
C VAL A 9 13.92 -44.94 3.26
N LEU A 10 12.99 -45.69 3.86
CA LEU A 10 11.72 -45.15 4.36
C LEU A 10 11.94 -44.12 5.47
N LEU A 11 12.83 -44.42 6.43
CA LEU A 11 13.18 -43.49 7.51
C LEU A 11 13.78 -42.19 6.98
N ILE A 12 14.71 -42.28 6.03
CA ILE A 12 15.31 -41.12 5.38
C ILE A 12 14.24 -40.30 4.64
N ALA A 13 13.35 -40.97 3.90
CA ALA A 13 12.25 -40.29 3.22
C ALA A 13 11.31 -39.55 4.18
N LEU A 14 10.98 -40.15 5.33
CA LEU A 14 10.17 -39.52 6.38
C LEU A 14 10.88 -38.32 7.01
N LEU A 15 12.19 -38.44 7.29
CA LEU A 15 12.99 -37.32 7.82
C LEU A 15 13.05 -36.15 6.84
N VAL A 16 13.30 -36.41 5.55
CA VAL A 16 13.31 -35.38 4.51
C VAL A 16 11.94 -34.73 4.37
N CYS A 17 10.85 -35.52 4.42
CA CYS A 17 9.48 -35.02 4.37
C CYS A 17 9.17 -34.11 5.58
N GLY A 18 9.49 -34.57 6.79
CA GLY A 18 9.29 -33.81 8.02
C GLY A 18 10.07 -32.50 8.04
N TRP A 19 11.35 -32.54 7.64
CA TRP A 19 12.18 -31.33 7.51
C TRP A 19 11.61 -30.35 6.46
N ALA A 20 11.18 -30.84 5.29
CA ALA A 20 10.59 -30.02 4.26
C ALA A 20 9.28 -29.35 4.71
N LEU A 21 8.44 -30.06 5.46
CA LEU A 21 7.21 -29.53 6.07
C LEU A 21 7.53 -28.44 7.10
N TYR A 22 8.49 -28.70 8.01
CA TYR A 22 8.95 -27.73 9.00
C TYR A 22 9.49 -26.45 8.34
N ALA A 23 10.38 -26.58 7.35
CA ALA A 23 10.95 -25.44 6.64
C ALA A 23 9.88 -24.60 5.93
N ARG A 24 8.82 -25.24 5.40
CA ARG A 24 7.69 -24.55 4.78
C ARG A 24 6.83 -23.81 5.81
N ALA A 25 6.54 -24.42 6.95
CA ALA A 25 5.78 -23.80 8.04
C ALA A 25 6.49 -22.53 8.56
N VAL A 26 7.79 -22.62 8.83
CA VAL A 26 8.61 -21.47 9.25
C VAL A 26 8.64 -20.36 8.20
N ARG A 27 8.67 -20.72 6.92
CA ARG A 27 8.67 -19.74 5.83
C ARG A 27 7.34 -19.00 5.70
N VAL A 28 6.22 -19.67 5.91
CA VAL A 28 4.89 -19.05 5.93
C VAL A 28 4.78 -18.09 7.11
N ASP A 29 5.18 -18.52 8.32
CA ASP A 29 5.16 -17.68 9.52
C ASP A 29 6.01 -16.40 9.36
N ARG A 30 7.20 -16.53 8.80
CA ARG A 30 8.06 -15.37 8.51
C ARG A 30 7.39 -14.38 7.57
N LEU A 31 6.73 -14.85 6.49
CA LEU A 31 6.04 -13.95 5.56
C LEU A 31 4.83 -13.28 6.21
N HIS A 32 4.10 -13.99 7.06
CA HIS A 32 2.99 -13.40 7.81
C HIS A 32 3.48 -12.27 8.71
N ARG A 33 4.55 -12.52 9.50
CA ARG A 33 5.18 -11.47 10.33
C ARG A 33 5.71 -10.30 9.50
N GLN A 34 6.23 -10.54 8.31
CA GLN A 34 6.67 -9.47 7.40
C GLN A 34 5.51 -8.61 6.89
N VAL A 35 4.37 -9.23 6.52
CA VAL A 35 3.17 -8.49 6.09
C VAL A 35 2.63 -7.64 7.24
N LEU A 36 2.52 -8.20 8.45
CA LEU A 36 2.06 -7.46 9.63
C LEU A 36 3.00 -6.31 10.01
N GLY A 37 4.32 -6.54 9.99
CA GLY A 37 5.29 -5.48 10.25
C GLY A 37 5.25 -4.36 9.20
N ALA A 38 5.07 -4.72 7.93
CA ALA A 38 4.88 -3.74 6.86
C ALA A 38 3.55 -2.96 7.00
N ARG A 39 2.47 -3.61 7.47
CA ARG A 39 1.19 -2.97 7.77
C ARG A 39 1.33 -1.94 8.90
N ALA A 40 1.97 -2.29 10.01
CA ALA A 40 2.22 -1.35 11.11
C ALA A 40 3.07 -0.15 10.68
N THR A 41 4.07 -0.37 9.81
CA THR A 41 4.87 0.71 9.23
C THR A 41 4.02 1.65 8.36
N LEU A 42 3.16 1.06 7.53
CA LEU A 42 2.22 1.81 6.69
C LEU A 42 1.27 2.65 7.56
N GLU A 43 0.70 2.08 8.63
CA GLU A 43 -0.16 2.79 9.58
C GLU A 43 0.51 4.04 10.16
N ALA A 44 1.74 3.88 10.65
CA ALA A 44 2.51 4.98 11.19
C ALA A 44 2.73 6.09 10.15
N GLN A 45 3.04 5.74 8.89
CA GLN A 45 3.23 6.74 7.85
C GLN A 45 1.94 7.44 7.43
N LEU A 46 0.79 6.76 7.45
CA LEU A 46 -0.52 7.38 7.22
C LEU A 46 -0.81 8.44 8.29
N LEU A 47 -0.63 8.07 9.58
CA LEU A 47 -0.81 9.00 10.70
C LEU A 47 0.15 10.19 10.62
N HIS A 48 1.43 9.96 10.32
CA HIS A 48 2.40 11.05 10.17
C HIS A 48 2.05 12.02 9.04
N ARG A 49 1.52 11.51 7.91
CA ARG A 49 1.07 12.36 6.80
C ARG A 49 -0.15 13.18 7.19
N ALA A 50 -1.15 12.56 7.79
CA ALA A 50 -2.37 13.25 8.23
C ALA A 50 -2.05 14.33 9.28
N GLN A 51 -1.15 14.05 10.22
CA GLN A 51 -0.70 15.05 11.20
C GLN A 51 0.06 16.21 10.52
N ALA A 52 0.97 15.91 9.58
CA ALA A 52 1.69 16.97 8.86
C ALA A 52 0.74 17.85 8.03
N ALA A 53 -0.33 17.27 7.47
CA ALA A 53 -1.37 18.01 6.76
C ALA A 53 -2.19 18.90 7.71
N ALA A 54 -2.55 18.41 8.90
CA ALA A 54 -3.22 19.20 9.93
C ALA A 54 -2.34 20.37 10.41
N ASP A 55 -1.06 20.10 10.70
CA ASP A 55 -0.11 21.14 11.11
C ASP A 55 0.05 22.24 10.04
N LEU A 56 0.07 21.86 8.76
CA LEU A 56 0.14 22.82 7.65
C LEU A 56 -1.12 23.70 7.57
N ALA A 57 -2.30 23.10 7.77
CA ALA A 57 -3.57 23.81 7.79
C ALA A 57 -3.68 24.80 8.97
N ASP A 58 -3.11 24.44 10.13
CA ASP A 58 -3.12 25.29 11.33
C ASP A 58 -2.03 26.36 11.33
N GLY A 59 -1.03 26.26 10.46
CA GLY A 59 0.09 27.21 10.35
C GLY A 59 -0.27 28.60 9.81
N GLY A 60 -1.52 28.83 9.39
CA GLY A 60 -2.04 30.14 8.97
C GLY A 60 -1.49 30.66 7.63
N ALA A 61 -0.77 29.82 6.87
CA ALA A 61 -0.16 30.19 5.59
C ALA A 61 -1.06 29.94 4.37
N LEU A 62 -2.15 29.18 4.55
CA LEU A 62 -3.18 28.94 3.55
C LEU A 62 -4.32 29.95 3.72
N ASP A 63 -5.07 30.21 2.65
CA ASP A 63 -6.32 30.94 2.77
C ASP A 63 -7.32 30.17 3.69
N PRO A 64 -8.25 30.86 4.36
CA PRO A 64 -9.14 30.22 5.33
C PRO A 64 -9.98 29.08 4.77
N ALA A 65 -10.39 29.14 3.50
CA ALA A 65 -11.20 28.09 2.90
C ALA A 65 -10.37 26.83 2.64
N SER A 66 -9.18 26.98 2.05
CA SER A 66 -8.26 25.87 1.81
C SER A 66 -7.76 25.22 3.11
N ALA A 67 -7.44 26.03 4.13
CA ALA A 67 -7.08 25.52 5.46
C ALA A 67 -8.22 24.71 6.10
N LEU A 68 -9.47 25.16 5.97
CA LEU A 68 -10.63 24.42 6.49
C LEU A 68 -10.82 23.08 5.77
N LEU A 69 -10.71 23.06 4.45
CA LEU A 69 -10.81 21.83 3.65
C LEU A 69 -9.70 20.83 4.01
N LEU A 70 -8.44 21.30 4.07
CA LEU A 70 -7.30 20.46 4.41
C LEU A 70 -7.38 19.92 5.83
N ARG A 71 -7.73 20.77 6.81
CA ARG A 71 -7.90 20.35 8.20
C ARG A 71 -9.01 19.31 8.34
N ARG A 72 -10.13 19.48 7.64
CA ARG A 72 -11.23 18.49 7.67
C ARG A 72 -10.78 17.14 7.12
N ALA A 73 -10.14 17.14 5.95
CA ALA A 73 -9.66 15.89 5.35
C ALA A 73 -8.57 15.21 6.20
N ALA A 74 -7.67 15.99 6.79
CA ALA A 74 -6.65 15.47 7.70
C ALA A 74 -7.29 14.87 8.97
N ARG A 75 -8.32 15.53 9.51
CA ARG A 75 -9.04 15.02 10.69
C ARG A 75 -9.80 13.75 10.39
N ASP A 76 -10.53 13.70 9.27
CA ASP A 76 -11.20 12.49 8.80
C ASP A 76 -10.20 11.31 8.68
N ALA A 77 -8.96 11.54 8.20
CA ALA A 77 -7.91 10.53 8.12
C ALA A 77 -7.33 10.12 9.50
N LEU A 78 -7.18 11.06 10.44
CA LEU A 78 -6.74 10.78 11.81
C LEU A 78 -7.77 10.00 12.63
N GLU A 79 -9.06 10.25 12.38
CA GLU A 79 -10.19 9.60 13.05
C GLU A 79 -10.65 8.33 12.32
N ALA A 80 -10.02 7.94 11.22
CA ALA A 80 -10.37 6.75 10.46
C ALA A 80 -10.12 5.48 11.30
N GLU A 81 -11.20 4.94 11.85
CA GLU A 81 -11.21 3.68 12.60
C GLU A 81 -11.16 2.45 11.68
N GLY A 82 -10.70 1.34 12.24
CA GLY A 82 -10.75 0.03 11.58
C GLY A 82 -9.43 -0.37 10.91
N PRO A 83 -9.42 -1.55 10.28
CA PRO A 83 -8.22 -2.14 9.70
C PRO A 83 -7.79 -1.36 8.46
N ILE A 84 -6.48 -1.33 8.19
CA ILE A 84 -5.96 -0.73 6.95
C ILE A 84 -6.50 -1.49 5.74
N VAL A 85 -6.58 -2.82 5.85
CA VAL A 85 -7.07 -3.72 4.81
C VAL A 85 -7.97 -4.76 5.46
N SER A 86 -9.19 -4.92 4.94
CA SER A 86 -10.16 -5.90 5.43
C SER A 86 -9.85 -7.30 4.89
N ASP A 87 -8.70 -7.85 5.28
CA ASP A 87 -8.26 -9.19 4.86
C ASP A 87 -8.25 -10.24 5.97
N GLY A 88 -8.74 -9.90 7.17
CA GLY A 88 -8.85 -10.85 8.28
C GLY A 88 -7.51 -11.25 8.90
N LEU A 89 -6.43 -10.56 8.54
CA LEU A 89 -5.09 -10.82 9.08
C LEU A 89 -4.79 -9.97 10.32
N ASP A 90 -5.67 -9.06 10.72
CA ASP A 90 -5.41 -8.24 11.88
C ASP A 90 -5.46 -9.05 13.18
N PRO A 91 -4.52 -8.83 14.11
CA PRO A 91 -4.41 -9.63 15.32
C PRO A 91 -5.57 -9.39 16.30
N ASP A 92 -6.28 -8.26 16.19
CA ASP A 92 -7.51 -8.02 16.93
C ASP A 92 -8.74 -8.25 16.03
N PRO A 93 -9.44 -9.39 16.16
CA PRO A 93 -10.60 -9.72 15.34
C PRO A 93 -11.79 -8.77 15.53
N ARG A 94 -11.76 -7.89 16.57
CA ARG A 94 -12.77 -6.83 16.73
C ARG A 94 -12.59 -5.68 15.74
N LEU A 95 -11.40 -5.53 15.15
CA LEU A 95 -11.12 -4.53 14.13
C LEU A 95 -11.67 -4.98 12.77
N ASP A 96 -11.56 -6.27 12.44
CA ASP A 96 -12.05 -6.83 11.16
C ASP A 96 -13.58 -6.84 11.01
N ALA A 97 -14.34 -6.67 12.10
CA ALA A 97 -15.79 -6.62 12.04
C ALA A 97 -16.25 -5.30 11.37
N PRO A 98 -17.02 -5.36 10.26
CA PRO A 98 -17.54 -4.16 9.61
C PRO A 98 -18.39 -3.36 10.59
N ARG A 99 -17.93 -2.16 10.93
CA ARG A 99 -18.70 -1.21 11.74
C ARG A 99 -19.59 -0.38 10.80
N PRO A 100 -20.92 -0.38 11.01
CA PRO A 100 -21.82 0.38 10.16
C PRO A 100 -21.48 1.88 10.22
N GLY A 101 -21.29 2.50 9.06
CA GLY A 101 -20.92 3.92 8.93
C GLY A 101 -19.43 4.20 8.88
N THR A 102 -18.56 3.21 9.12
CA THR A 102 -17.11 3.39 8.95
C THR A 102 -16.72 3.30 7.47
N ARG A 103 -16.05 4.34 6.98
CA ARG A 103 -15.48 4.36 5.61
C ARG A 103 -14.19 3.54 5.59
N GLU A 104 -13.94 2.84 4.49
CA GLU A 104 -12.68 2.14 4.30
C GLU A 104 -11.49 3.10 4.39
N ARG A 105 -10.40 2.65 5.02
CA ARG A 105 -9.19 3.46 5.20
C ARG A 105 -8.63 3.95 3.86
N SER A 106 -8.68 3.12 2.82
CA SER A 106 -8.29 3.46 1.45
C SER A 106 -9.04 4.68 0.90
N VAL A 107 -10.36 4.74 1.12
CA VAL A 107 -11.22 5.84 0.66
C VAL A 107 -10.88 7.14 1.37
N VAL A 108 -10.76 7.11 2.69
CA VAL A 108 -10.46 8.30 3.49
C VAL A 108 -9.07 8.86 3.14
N GLU A 109 -8.07 8.00 2.96
CA GLU A 109 -6.72 8.43 2.62
C GLU A 109 -6.62 8.97 1.19
N SER A 110 -7.45 8.44 0.27
CA SER A 110 -7.59 8.96 -1.10
C SER A 110 -8.28 10.32 -1.12
N ASP A 111 -9.28 10.54 -0.26
CA ASP A 111 -9.91 11.85 -0.09
C ASP A 111 -8.91 12.89 0.40
N LEU A 112 -8.06 12.55 1.37
CA LEU A 112 -6.96 13.43 1.81
C LEU A 112 -6.00 13.73 0.66
N SER A 113 -5.62 12.74 -0.15
CA SER A 113 -4.74 12.96 -1.32
C SER A 113 -5.37 13.88 -2.37
N ARG A 114 -6.68 13.72 -2.64
CA ARG A 114 -7.43 14.63 -3.53
C ARG A 114 -7.42 16.06 -3.01
N VAL A 115 -7.75 16.25 -1.73
CA VAL A 115 -7.73 17.59 -1.09
C VAL A 115 -6.34 18.19 -1.12
N LEU A 116 -5.29 17.40 -0.86
CA LEU A 116 -3.90 17.85 -0.96
C LEU A 116 -3.54 18.32 -2.37
N ARG A 117 -3.97 17.61 -3.42
CA ARG A 117 -3.74 18.06 -4.81
C ARG A 117 -4.47 19.35 -5.15
N THR A 118 -5.70 19.50 -4.65
CA THR A 118 -6.52 20.70 -4.91
C THR A 118 -6.01 21.92 -4.15
N VAL A 119 -5.64 21.76 -2.88
CA VAL A 119 -5.15 22.85 -2.01
C VAL A 119 -3.70 23.20 -2.31
N LEU A 120 -2.85 22.22 -2.62
CA LEU A 120 -1.42 22.41 -2.89
C LEU A 120 -1.13 22.36 -4.38
N ASP A 121 -1.83 23.20 -5.14
CA ASP A 121 -1.49 23.47 -6.53
C ASP A 121 -0.12 24.17 -6.65
N GLU A 122 0.40 24.24 -7.87
CA GLU A 122 1.75 24.81 -8.12
C GLU A 122 1.92 26.26 -7.60
N PRO A 123 0.98 27.20 -7.79
CA PRO A 123 1.13 28.55 -7.25
C PRO A 123 1.08 28.60 -5.72
N THR A 124 0.21 27.82 -5.08
CA THR A 124 0.14 27.76 -3.61
C THR A 124 1.44 27.17 -3.04
N ARG A 125 1.99 26.13 -3.67
CA ARG A 125 3.29 25.58 -3.27
C ARG A 125 4.42 26.60 -3.41
N ALA A 126 4.43 27.38 -4.49
CA ALA A 126 5.41 28.45 -4.67
C ALA A 126 5.29 29.54 -3.58
N ALA A 127 4.07 29.91 -3.18
CA ALA A 127 3.84 30.87 -2.11
C ALA A 127 4.27 30.32 -0.73
N LEU A 128 4.01 29.04 -0.46
CA LEU A 128 4.40 28.36 0.78
C LEU A 128 5.91 28.10 0.90
N ALA A 129 6.67 28.20 -0.19
CA ALA A 129 8.12 28.07 -0.18
C ALA A 129 8.83 29.27 0.51
N GLY A 130 8.10 30.32 0.86
CA GLY A 130 8.60 31.47 1.62
C GLY A 130 8.90 31.17 3.10
N PRO A 131 9.54 32.12 3.81
CA PRO A 131 9.82 31.99 5.24
C PRO A 131 8.51 31.89 6.04
N GLY A 132 8.38 30.84 6.86
CA GLY A 132 7.22 30.59 7.73
C GLY A 132 6.53 29.24 7.47
N ALA A 133 6.24 28.92 6.20
CA ALA A 133 5.50 27.71 5.83
C ALA A 133 6.36 26.62 5.15
N ALA A 134 7.57 26.97 4.68
CA ALA A 134 8.45 26.05 3.97
C ALA A 134 8.79 24.78 4.76
N SER A 135 8.98 24.89 6.08
CA SER A 135 9.28 23.74 6.93
C SER A 135 8.07 22.81 7.10
N ALA A 136 6.86 23.35 7.21
CA ALA A 136 5.62 22.58 7.29
C ALA A 136 5.33 21.85 5.97
N LEU A 137 5.50 22.53 4.83
CA LEU A 137 5.38 21.93 3.51
C LEU A 137 6.41 20.81 3.31
N ALA A 138 7.68 21.04 3.65
CA ALA A 138 8.72 20.03 3.54
C ALA A 138 8.47 18.80 4.44
N ARG A 139 7.90 19.00 5.63
CA ARG A 139 7.49 17.89 6.52
C ARG A 139 6.38 17.06 5.88
N LEU A 140 5.39 17.70 5.29
CA LEU A 140 4.29 17.03 4.59
C LEU A 140 4.78 16.26 3.35
N ASP A 141 5.66 16.86 2.54
CA ASP A 141 6.23 16.20 1.37
C ASP A 141 7.07 14.98 1.78
N ARG A 142 7.87 15.09 2.85
CA ARG A 142 8.63 13.96 3.39
C ARG A 142 7.73 12.84 3.91
N ALA A 143 6.65 13.19 4.61
CA ALA A 143 5.67 12.21 5.09
C ALA A 143 4.95 11.52 3.92
N SER A 144 4.54 12.28 2.91
CA SER A 144 3.90 11.76 1.69
C SER A 144 4.83 10.81 0.92
N TYR A 145 6.09 11.19 0.75
CA TYR A 145 7.08 10.32 0.12
C TYR A 145 7.30 9.00 0.89
N ARG A 146 7.41 9.08 2.22
CA ARG A 146 7.55 7.89 3.08
C ARG A 146 6.33 6.99 3.02
N LEU A 147 5.13 7.55 2.91
CA LEU A 147 3.91 6.80 2.74
C LEU A 147 3.93 5.98 1.44
N VAL A 148 4.30 6.59 0.31
CA VAL A 148 4.42 5.89 -0.98
C VAL A 148 5.37 4.70 -0.87
N LEU A 149 6.52 4.88 -0.22
CA LEU A 149 7.47 3.80 0.02
C LEU A 149 6.89 2.70 0.92
N ALA A 150 6.22 3.07 2.02
CA ALA A 150 5.61 2.12 2.94
C ALA A 150 4.51 1.29 2.27
N ARG A 151 3.66 1.92 1.43
CA ARG A 151 2.62 1.23 0.65
C ARG A 151 3.24 0.25 -0.34
N ARG A 152 4.25 0.68 -1.11
CA ARG A 152 4.97 -0.20 -2.05
C ARG A 152 5.61 -1.39 -1.34
N PHE A 153 6.23 -1.14 -0.19
CA PHE A 153 6.85 -2.18 0.64
C PHE A 153 5.80 -3.19 1.14
N HIS A 154 4.68 -2.71 1.67
CA HIS A 154 3.55 -3.55 2.09
C HIS A 154 3.01 -4.39 0.92
N ASN A 155 2.70 -3.77 -0.22
CA ASN A 155 2.16 -4.47 -1.40
C ASN A 155 3.14 -5.51 -1.96
N THR A 156 4.45 -5.25 -1.86
CA THR A 156 5.50 -6.23 -2.23
C THR A 156 5.49 -7.44 -1.29
N HIS A 157 5.35 -7.23 0.02
CA HIS A 157 5.24 -8.34 0.96
C HIS A 157 3.95 -9.14 0.79
N VAL A 158 2.83 -8.47 0.50
CA VAL A 158 1.57 -9.13 0.14
C VAL A 158 1.74 -9.99 -1.12
N SER A 159 2.34 -9.46 -2.19
CA SER A 159 2.53 -10.22 -3.43
C SER A 159 3.44 -11.44 -3.23
N GLN A 160 4.52 -11.30 -2.46
CA GLN A 160 5.40 -12.41 -2.09
C GLN A 160 4.65 -13.48 -1.27
N ALA A 161 3.81 -13.07 -0.31
CA ALA A 161 2.99 -13.97 0.48
C ALA A 161 1.98 -14.73 -0.40
N ARG A 162 1.26 -14.03 -1.29
CA ARG A 162 0.31 -14.64 -2.23
C ARG A 162 1.00 -15.62 -3.18
N ALA A 163 2.14 -15.25 -3.76
CA ALA A 163 2.91 -16.09 -4.66
C ALA A 163 3.42 -17.37 -3.97
N LEU A 164 3.83 -17.29 -2.70
CA LEU A 164 4.23 -18.47 -1.94
C LEU A 164 3.04 -19.40 -1.67
N ARG A 165 1.88 -18.84 -1.28
CA ARG A 165 0.67 -19.61 -1.00
C ARG A 165 0.04 -20.23 -2.24
N ALA A 166 0.29 -19.68 -3.43
CA ALA A 166 -0.14 -20.25 -4.70
C ALA A 166 0.61 -21.54 -5.10
N LYS A 167 1.77 -21.83 -4.51
CA LYS A 167 2.58 -23.01 -4.87
C LYS A 167 1.82 -24.30 -4.57
N ALA A 168 1.80 -25.22 -5.53
CA ALA A 168 1.07 -26.49 -5.44
C ALA A 168 1.46 -27.31 -4.20
N THR A 169 2.74 -27.30 -3.81
CA THR A 169 3.22 -27.98 -2.61
C THR A 169 2.68 -27.38 -1.31
N VAL A 170 2.45 -26.06 -1.25
CA VAL A 170 1.85 -25.39 -0.08
C VAL A 170 0.35 -25.68 -0.01
N ARG A 171 -0.33 -25.69 -1.16
CA ARG A 171 -1.76 -26.00 -1.26
C ARG A 171 -2.08 -27.46 -0.94
N LEU A 172 -1.35 -28.39 -1.55
CA LEU A 172 -1.57 -29.84 -1.40
C LEU A 172 -1.33 -30.30 0.04
N LEU A 173 -0.35 -29.71 0.72
CA LEU A 173 0.00 -30.04 2.10
C LEU A 173 -0.72 -29.17 3.13
N HIS A 174 -1.67 -28.32 2.70
CA HIS A 174 -2.44 -27.41 3.56
C HIS A 174 -1.58 -26.56 4.52
N LEU A 175 -0.35 -26.25 4.12
CA LEU A 175 0.69 -25.67 4.97
C LEU A 175 0.38 -24.24 5.43
N ALA A 176 -0.49 -23.53 4.70
CA ALA A 176 -0.94 -22.19 5.07
C ALA A 176 -2.12 -22.20 6.06
N GLY A 177 -2.65 -23.38 6.40
CA GLY A 177 -3.82 -23.52 7.25
C GLY A 177 -5.03 -22.72 6.75
N HIS A 178 -5.81 -22.21 7.72
CA HIS A 178 -7.01 -21.38 7.51
C HIS A 178 -6.71 -19.88 7.51
N ALA A 179 -5.44 -19.46 7.48
CA ALA A 179 -5.10 -18.05 7.49
C ALA A 179 -5.72 -17.34 6.27
N PRO A 180 -6.41 -16.20 6.40
CA PRO A 180 -7.01 -15.53 5.26
C PRO A 180 -5.95 -14.96 4.32
N MET A 181 -6.32 -14.66 3.07
CA MET A 181 -5.37 -14.26 2.03
C MET A 181 -5.02 -12.77 2.17
N PRO A 182 -3.73 -12.39 2.24
CA PRO A 182 -3.35 -10.99 2.37
C PRO A 182 -3.80 -10.20 1.14
N ALA A 183 -4.35 -9.01 1.37
CA ALA A 183 -4.77 -8.09 0.32
C ALA A 183 -3.89 -6.82 0.31
N THR A 184 -3.79 -6.20 -0.86
CA THR A 184 -3.00 -4.99 -1.07
C THR A 184 -3.76 -3.77 -0.58
N PHE A 185 -3.04 -2.75 -0.13
CA PHE A 185 -3.63 -1.45 0.18
C PHE A 185 -3.64 -0.59 -1.10
N ASP A 186 -4.85 -0.28 -1.58
CA ASP A 186 -5.11 0.52 -2.76
C ASP A 186 -5.71 1.86 -2.36
N ALA A 187 -4.86 2.81 -2.02
CA ALA A 187 -5.22 4.19 -1.75
C ALA A 187 -4.47 5.10 -2.71
N ASP A 188 -5.16 6.14 -3.17
CA ASP A 188 -4.54 7.19 -3.93
C ASP A 188 -3.57 7.97 -3.03
N ASP A 189 -2.29 8.01 -3.38
CA ASP A 189 -1.22 8.61 -2.57
C ASP A 189 -0.39 9.65 -3.33
N GLU A 190 -0.72 9.95 -4.59
CA GLU A 190 -0.03 11.03 -5.28
C GLU A 190 -0.50 12.37 -4.70
N THR A 191 0.41 13.24 -4.28
CA THR A 191 0.08 14.55 -3.70
C THR A 191 0.51 15.70 -4.60
N ARG A 192 1.04 15.38 -5.78
CA ARG A 192 1.41 16.33 -6.83
C ARG A 192 0.48 16.09 -8.02
N PRO A 193 -0.01 17.15 -8.69
CA PRO A 193 -0.66 16.99 -9.98
C PRO A 193 0.29 16.20 -10.89
N LEU A 194 -0.19 15.12 -11.51
CA LEU A 194 0.54 14.48 -12.60
C LEU A 194 0.80 15.57 -13.65
N PRO A 195 2.01 15.71 -14.19
CA PRO A 195 2.17 16.50 -15.40
C PRO A 195 1.19 15.92 -16.42
N GLU A 196 0.37 16.78 -17.05
CA GLU A 196 -0.46 16.38 -18.18
C GLU A 196 0.45 15.56 -19.11
N SER A 197 0.11 14.29 -19.31
CA SER A 197 0.91 13.44 -20.19
C SER A 197 0.95 14.16 -21.53
N PRO A 198 2.14 14.43 -22.11
CA PRO A 198 2.20 15.09 -23.41
C PRO A 198 1.33 14.26 -24.36
N GLU A 199 0.32 14.94 -24.93
CA GLU A 199 -0.56 14.40 -25.96
C GLU A 199 0.30 13.57 -26.90
N SER A 200 0.07 12.24 -26.93
CA SER A 200 0.83 11.36 -27.81
C SER A 200 0.78 11.96 -29.21
N PRO A 201 1.91 12.21 -29.88
CA PRO A 201 1.91 12.85 -31.19
C PRO A 201 0.92 12.12 -32.09
N ARG A 202 -0.17 12.79 -32.47
CA ARG A 202 -1.06 12.30 -33.52
C ARG A 202 -0.17 12.13 -34.75
N LEU A 203 0.13 10.88 -35.09
CA LEU A 203 0.83 10.55 -36.33
C LEU A 203 0.05 11.20 -37.47
N PRO A 204 0.69 11.97 -38.36
CA PRO A 204 -0.01 12.52 -39.51
C PRO A 204 -0.58 11.35 -40.32
N GLU A 205 -1.90 11.37 -40.51
CA GLU A 205 -2.63 10.51 -41.43
C GLU A 205 -1.89 10.51 -42.78
N GLU A 206 -1.29 9.38 -43.16
CA GLU A 206 -0.72 9.21 -44.49
C GLU A 206 -1.85 9.35 -45.52
N GLY A 207 -1.87 10.48 -46.21
CA GLY A 207 -2.73 10.69 -47.37
C GLY A 207 -2.43 9.64 -48.45
N PRO A 208 -3.42 9.31 -49.30
CA PRO A 208 -3.33 8.17 -50.21
C PRO A 208 -2.21 8.37 -51.23
N GLN A 209 -1.23 7.46 -51.20
CA GLN A 209 -0.15 7.40 -52.19
C GLN A 209 -0.75 7.13 -53.58
N GLY A 210 -0.64 8.13 -54.46
CA GLY A 210 -1.01 8.01 -55.86
C GLY A 210 -0.18 6.91 -56.54
N GLY A 211 -0.88 5.93 -57.12
CA GLY A 211 -0.27 4.89 -57.94
C GLY A 211 0.38 5.49 -59.21
N PRO A 212 1.49 4.91 -59.70
CA PRO A 212 2.18 5.43 -60.86
C PRO A 212 1.39 5.15 -62.15
N GLN A 213 1.37 6.15 -63.02
CA GLN A 213 0.97 6.03 -64.41
C GLN A 213 1.92 5.08 -65.15
N ARG A 214 1.40 4.00 -65.73
CA ARG A 214 1.72 3.49 -67.08
C ARG A 214 0.82 2.32 -67.45
#